data_AF-C0RC06-F1
#
_entry.id   AF-C0RC06-F1
#
_cell.length_a   1.000
_cell.length_b   1.000
_cell.length_c   1.000
_cell.angle_alpha   90.00
_cell.angle_beta   90.00
_cell.angle_gamma   90.00
#
_symmetry.space_group_name_H-M   'P 1'
#
loop_
_entity.id
_entity.type
_entity.pdbx_description
1 polymer ?
#
loop_
_entity_poly.entity_id
_entity_poly.type
_entity_poly.pdbx_seq_one_letter_code
_entity_poly.pdbx_strand_id
1 'polypeptide(L)' 'MPKIGFVKLALHRNIKSNEVIKNVVLEKDADDKYYISVAVECLDAKNNNKTKDNKKEAVGIVI' A
#
# COMPACT_ATOMS: atom_id res chain seq x y z
N MET A 1 24.15 -9.29 21.52
CA MET A 1 22.89 -8.79 22.09
C MET A 1 22.15 -8.02 20.99
N PRO A 2 20.97 -8.44 20.53
CA PRO A 2 20.21 -7.71 19.53
C PRO A 2 19.85 -6.32 20.07
N LYS A 3 20.12 -5.26 19.30
CA LYS A 3 19.68 -3.91 19.65
C LYS A 3 18.28 -3.70 19.08
N ILE A 4 17.31 -3.47 19.96
CA ILE A 4 15.94 -3.14 19.59
C ILE A 4 15.86 -1.62 19.39
N GLY A 5 15.22 -1.19 18.31
CA GLY A 5 15.00 0.21 17.98
C GLY A 5 13.69 0.41 17.24
N PHE A 6 13.16 1.62 17.29
CA PHE A 6 11.96 2.00 16.55
C PHE A 6 12.35 2.66 15.23
N VAL A 7 11.64 2.31 14.16
CA VAL A 7 11.79 2.94 12.85
C VAL A 7 10.50 3.68 12.51
N LYS A 8 10.62 4.93 12.08
CA LYS A 8 9.49 5.69 11.57
C LYS A 8 9.31 5.38 10.09
N LEU A 9 8.18 4.79 9.73
CA LEU A 9 7.81 4.54 8.35
C LEU A 9 6.99 5.73 7.83
N ALA A 10 7.45 6.34 6.74
CA ALA A 10 6.71 7.37 6.03
C ALA A 10 6.12 6.76 4.76
N LEU A 11 4.80 6.80 4.64
CA LEU A 11 4.13 6.33 3.44
C LEU A 11 4.31 7.37 2.33
N HIS A 12 4.84 6.95 1.18
CA HIS A 12 5.00 7.84 0.02
C HIS A 12 3.66 8.31 -0.54
N ARG A 13 2.64 7.44 -0.46
CA ARG A 13 1.25 7.75 -0.81
C ARG A 13 0.41 7.85 0.45
N ASN A 14 -0.41 8.89 0.53
CA ASN A 14 -1.39 8.99 1.59
C ASN A 14 -2.44 7.88 1.47
N ILE A 15 -2.72 7.16 2.55
CA ILE A 15 -3.82 6.20 2.61
C ILE A 15 -5.11 7.00 2.73
N LYS A 16 -6.06 6.73 1.83
CA LYS A 16 -7.33 7.47 1.81
C LYS A 16 -8.17 7.11 3.02
N SER A 17 -9.13 7.96 3.37
CA SER A 17 -10.02 7.73 4.52
C SER A 17 -10.91 6.49 4.38
N ASN A 18 -11.16 6.04 3.16
CA ASN A 18 -11.90 4.81 2.86
C ASN A 18 -10.99 3.58 2.75
N GLU A 19 -9.69 3.73 2.94
CA GLU A 19 -8.71 2.65 2.85
C GLU A 19 -8.28 2.23 4.26
N VAL A 20 -8.27 0.92 4.53
CA VAL A 20 -7.86 0.36 5.82
C VAL A 20 -6.69 -0.59 5.61
N ILE A 21 -5.61 -0.39 6.36
CA ILE A 21 -4.49 -1.32 6.37
C ILE A 21 -4.95 -2.61 7.05
N LYS A 22 -4.87 -3.72 6.33
CA LYS A 22 -5.19 -5.06 6.87
C LYS A 22 -3.95 -5.79 7.33
N ASN A 23 -2.82 -5.60 6.62
CA ASN A 23 -1.59 -6.29 6.91
C ASN A 23 -0.36 -5.44 6.54
N VAL A 24 0.73 -5.64 7.27
CA VAL A 24 2.05 -5.09 6.98
C VAL A 24 3.06 -6.21 7.12
N VAL A 25 3.82 -6.47 6.05
CA VAL A 25 4.86 -7.50 6.03
C VAL A 25 6.21 -6.82 5.81
N LEU A 26 7.19 -7.22 6.61
CA LEU A 26 8.59 -6.82 6.47
C LEU A 26 9.39 -8.05 6.03
N GLU A 27 10.04 -7.94 4.88
CA GLU A 27 10.89 -9.00 4.34
C GLU A 27 12.31 -8.48 4.18
N LYS A 28 13.28 -9.38 4.35
CA LYS A 28 14.69 -9.09 4.15
C LYS A 28 15.21 -10.03 3.07
N ASP A 29 15.77 -9.49 2.00
CA ASP A 29 16.37 -10.30 0.95
C ASP A 29 17.79 -10.79 1.35
N ALA A 30 18.39 -11.58 0.47
CA ALA A 30 19.74 -12.11 0.66
C ALA A 30 20.84 -11.02 0.57
N ASP A 31 20.52 -9.85 0.00
CA ASP A 31 21.42 -8.69 -0.12
C ASP A 31 21.28 -7.72 1.07
N ASP A 32 20.66 -8.16 2.16
CA ASP A 32 20.36 -7.36 3.35
C ASP A 32 19.45 -6.14 3.12
N LYS A 33 18.69 -6.11 2.01
CA LYS A 33 17.69 -5.06 1.75
C LYS A 33 16.36 -5.44 2.38
N TYR A 34 15.70 -4.43 2.96
CA TYR A 34 14.40 -4.58 3.58
C TYR A 34 13.29 -4.06 2.66
N TYR A 35 12.23 -4.86 2.50
CA TYR A 35 11.04 -4.50 1.75
C TYR A 35 9.83 -4.49 2.69
N ILE A 36 8.97 -3.48 2.53
CA ILE A 36 7.76 -3.33 3.33
C ILE A 36 6.57 -3.40 2.38
N SER A 37 5.75 -4.42 2.57
CA SER A 37 4.54 -4.65 1.81
C SER A 37 3.34 -4.33 2.69
N VAL A 38 2.51 -3.37 2.25
CA VAL A 38 1.31 -2.95 2.98
C VAL A 38 0.08 -3.38 2.19
N ALA A 39 -0.72 -4.28 2.77
CA ALA A 39 -2.00 -4.68 2.20
C ALA A 39 -3.10 -3.74 2.71
N VAL A 40 -3.83 -3.13 1.78
CA VAL A 40 -4.87 -2.14 2.06
C VAL A 40 -6.18 -2.61 1.43
N GLU A 41 -7.27 -2.52 2.19
CA GLU A 41 -8.63 -2.79 1.73
C GLU A 41 -9.40 -1.48 1.56
N CYS A 42 -10.02 -1.27 0.39
CA CYS A 42 -10.95 -0.17 0.17
C CYS A 42 -12.34 -0.51 0.71
N LEU A 43 -12.77 0.21 1.73
CA LEU A 43 -14.14 0.21 2.27
C LEU A 43 -15.07 1.10 1.44
N ASP A 44 -15.05 0.95 0.11
CA ASP A 44 -15.99 1.67 -0.74
C ASP A 44 -17.41 1.18 -0.45
N ALA A 45 -18.15 1.95 0.34
CA ALA A 45 -19.61 1.85 0.46
C ALA A 45 -20.25 2.36 -0.84
N LYS A 46 -20.05 1.65 -1.95
CA LYS A 46 -20.82 1.87 -3.18
C LYS A 46 -21.43 0.57 -3.66
N ASN A 47 -22.56 0.25 -3.05
CA ASN A 47 -23.69 -0.29 -3.77
C ASN A 47 -24.02 0.70 -4.92
N ASN A 48 -23.78 0.26 -6.15
CA ASN A 48 -24.45 0.62 -7.42
C ASN A 48 -25.10 2.03 -7.57
N ASN A 49 -24.36 3.00 -8.14
CA ASN A 49 -24.91 4.09 -8.99
C ASN A 49 -23.80 4.73 -9.86
N LYS A 50 -24.08 4.87 -11.17
CA LYS A 50 -23.34 5.48 -12.32
C LYS A 50 -22.42 6.68 -11.96
N THR A 51 -21.33 6.96 -12.68
CA THR A 51 -21.21 7.09 -14.15
C THR A 51 -19.75 6.86 -14.58
N LYS A 52 -19.55 6.22 -15.74
CA LYS A 52 -18.25 6.03 -16.38
C LYS A 52 -17.70 7.38 -16.86
N ASP A 53 -16.70 7.92 -16.18
CA ASP A 53 -15.79 8.90 -16.78
C ASP A 53 -14.46 8.20 -17.07
N ASN A 54 -14.29 7.84 -18.34
CA ASN A 54 -13.12 7.14 -18.85
C ASN A 54 -11.95 8.12 -18.96
N LYS A 55 -11.31 8.51 -17.84
CA LYS A 55 -9.97 9.10 -17.90
C LYS A 55 -8.96 7.97 -17.79
N LYS A 56 -8.49 7.52 -18.96
CA LYS A 56 -7.51 6.46 -19.15
C LYS A 56 -6.19 6.89 -18.51
N GLU A 57 -5.96 6.53 -17.24
CA GLU A 57 -4.66 6.64 -16.61
C GLU A 57 -3.82 5.44 -17.07
N ALA A 58 -2.93 5.66 -18.03
CA ALA A 58 -1.99 4.66 -18.47
C ALA A 58 -0.92 4.50 -17.40
N VAL A 59 -1.12 3.58 -16.46
CA VAL A 59 -0.05 3.11 -15.58
C VAL A 59 0.57 1.88 -16.24
N GLY A 60 1.68 2.10 -16.94
CA GLY A 60 2.50 1.02 -17.49
C GLY A 60 3.11 0.22 -16.35
N ILE A 61 2.75 -1.05 -16.25
CA ILE A 61 3.50 -2.02 -15.47
C ILE A 61 4.62 -2.53 -16.39
N VAL A 62 5.86 -2.22 -16.04
CA VAL A 62 7.04 -2.86 -16.65
C VAL A 62 7.28 -4.14 -15.85
N ILE A 63 7.26 -5.27 -16.56
CA ILE A 63 7.59 -6.61 -16.05
C ILE A 63 9.10 -6.74 -15.96
#